data_AF-A0A0J1HF50-F1
#
_entry.id   AF-A0A0J1HF50-F1
#
_cell.length_a   1.000
_cell.length_b   1.000
_cell.length_c   1.000
_cell.angle_alpha   90.00
_cell.angle_beta   90.00
_cell.angle_gamma   90.00
#
_symmetry.space_group_name_H-M   'P 1'
#
loop_
_entity.id
_entity.type
_entity.pdbx_description
1 polymer ?
#
loop_
_entity_poly.entity_id
_entity_poly.type
_entity_poly.pdbx_seq_one_letter_code
_entity_poly.pdbx_strand_id
1 'polypeptide(L)' 'MREVRTSLEWLEEAMEESGLVILDPDGWDRVNFSYSFYQELISKAEFEKRVGFSTCFYVPEKAPKDKEK' A
#
# COMPACT_ATOMS: atom_id res chain seq x y z
N MET A 1 4.15 -16.80 12.93
CA MET A 1 5.11 -15.91 12.23
C MET A 1 4.37 -14.63 11.91
N ARG A 2 5.03 -13.45 11.94
CA ARG A 2 4.39 -12.21 11.46
C ARG A 2 4.49 -12.22 9.93
N GLU A 3 3.37 -12.05 9.25
CA GLU A 3 3.33 -11.94 7.80
C GLU A 3 4.03 -10.67 7.35
N VAL A 4 4.92 -10.80 6.38
CA VAL A 4 5.65 -9.69 5.76
C VAL A 4 5.65 -9.88 4.26
N ARG A 5 5.47 -8.78 3.54
CA ARG A 5 5.44 -8.70 2.08
C ARG A 5 6.10 -7.39 1.64
N THR A 6 6.40 -7.27 0.36
CA THR A 6 6.87 -6.02 -0.23
C THR A 6 5.76 -4.97 -0.22
N SER A 7 6.13 -3.69 -0.38
CA SER A 7 5.12 -2.62 -0.44
C SER A 7 4.26 -2.72 -1.70
N LEU A 8 4.80 -3.26 -2.79
CA LEU A 8 4.05 -3.53 -4.01
C LEU A 8 2.94 -4.57 -3.76
N GLU A 9 3.26 -5.69 -3.14
CA GLU A 9 2.28 -6.75 -2.84
C GLU A 9 1.18 -6.24 -1.89
N TRP A 10 1.55 -5.42 -0.90
CA TRP A 10 0.55 -4.77 -0.03
C TRP A 10 -0.33 -3.77 -0.78
N LEU A 11 0.24 -3.02 -1.73
CA LEU A 11 -0.52 -2.08 -2.55
C LEU A 11 -1.49 -2.81 -3.50
N GLU A 12 -1.08 -3.93 -4.10
CA GLU A 12 -1.95 -4.75 -4.94
C GLU A 12 -3.16 -5.27 -4.15
N GLU A 13 -2.93 -5.81 -2.94
CA GLU A 13 -4.00 -6.22 -2.02
C GLU A 13 -4.89 -5.02 -1.66
N ALA A 14 -4.32 -3.88 -1.26
CA ALA A 14 -5.09 -2.70 -0.87
C ALA A 14 -5.89 -2.10 -2.04
N MET A 15 -5.36 -2.18 -3.26
CA MET A 15 -6.04 -1.75 -4.47
C MET A 15 -7.24 -2.65 -4.79
N GLU A 16 -7.12 -3.96 -4.62
CA GLU A 16 -8.23 -4.90 -4.78
C GLU A 16 -9.27 -4.79 -3.66
N GLU A 17 -8.84 -4.56 -2.42
CA GLU A 17 -9.75 -4.50 -1.26
C GLU A 17 -10.47 -3.16 -1.09
N SER A 18 -9.83 -2.05 -1.49
CA SER A 18 -10.29 -0.69 -1.18
C SER A 18 -10.16 0.31 -2.33
N GLY A 19 -9.55 -0.08 -3.46
CA GLY A 19 -9.25 0.84 -4.54
C GLY A 19 -8.14 1.85 -4.22
N LEU A 20 -7.29 1.58 -3.22
CA LEU A 20 -6.18 2.44 -2.85
C LEU A 20 -5.18 2.58 -4.01
N VAL A 21 -4.80 3.82 -4.32
CA VAL A 21 -3.72 4.16 -5.24
C VAL A 21 -2.81 5.18 -4.56
N ILE A 22 -1.49 4.91 -4.58
CA ILE A 22 -0.48 5.86 -4.11
C ILE A 22 -0.05 6.74 -5.29
N LEU A 23 -0.17 8.05 -5.15
CA LEU A 23 0.24 9.04 -6.16
C LEU A 23 1.69 9.46 -5.92
N ASP A 24 1.98 9.90 -4.68
CA ASP A 24 3.32 10.29 -4.25
C ASP A 24 3.72 9.45 -3.02
N PRO A 25 4.70 8.53 -3.13
CA PRO A 25 5.06 7.59 -2.07
C PRO A 25 6.00 8.23 -1.02
N ASP A 26 5.57 9.35 -0.44
CA ASP A 26 6.39 10.17 0.46
C ASP A 26 6.79 9.45 1.76
N GLY A 27 6.06 8.40 2.16
CA GLY A 27 6.38 7.54 3.30
C GLY A 27 7.51 6.55 3.08
N TRP A 28 8.08 6.48 1.87
CA TRP A 28 9.20 5.61 1.53
C TRP A 28 10.52 6.37 1.42
N ASP A 29 11.63 5.62 1.48
CA ASP A 29 12.96 6.18 1.28
C ASP A 29 13.11 6.63 -0.18
N ARG A 30 13.10 7.95 -0.41
CA ARG A 30 13.21 8.52 -1.76
C ARG A 30 14.60 8.34 -2.38
N VAL A 31 15.64 8.14 -1.57
CA VAL A 31 17.01 7.89 -2.05
C VAL A 31 17.16 6.44 -2.48
N ASN A 32 16.53 5.51 -1.75
CA ASN A 32 16.56 4.08 -2.04
C ASN A 32 15.15 3.50 -2.30
N PHE A 33 14.39 4.19 -3.16
CA PHE A 33 12.98 3.87 -3.41
C PHE A 33 12.81 2.46 -3.95
N SER A 34 13.65 2.06 -4.90
CA SER A 34 13.55 0.74 -5.53
C SER A 34 13.68 -0.41 -4.51
N TYR A 35 14.51 -0.24 -3.49
CA TYR A 35 14.61 -1.23 -2.42
C TYR A 35 13.43 -1.13 -1.46
N SER A 36 13.19 0.07 -0.91
CA SER A 36 12.18 0.25 0.16
C SER A 36 10.75 -0.05 -0.30
N PHE A 37 10.45 0.08 -1.59
CA PHE A 37 9.13 -0.23 -2.14
C PHE A 37 9.02 -1.67 -2.66
N TYR A 38 9.96 -2.11 -3.50
CA TYR A 38 9.82 -3.39 -4.25
C TYR A 38 10.54 -4.58 -3.61
N GLN A 39 11.39 -4.39 -2.61
CA GLN A 39 12.24 -5.47 -2.07
C GLN A 39 12.16 -5.60 -0.55
N GLU A 40 12.01 -4.50 0.18
CA GLU A 40 11.91 -4.52 1.63
C GLU A 40 10.63 -5.23 2.08
N LEU A 41 10.80 -6.30 2.88
CA LEU A 41 9.69 -7.02 3.48
C LEU A 41 9.21 -6.29 4.74
N ILE A 42 8.00 -5.75 4.68
CA ILE A 42 7.38 -4.99 5.76
C ILE A 42 6.08 -5.65 6.20
N SER A 43 5.69 -5.41 7.45
CA SER A 43 4.38 -5.80 7.97
C SER A 43 3.28 -4.87 7.45
N LYS A 44 2.02 -5.34 7.44
CA LYS A 44 0.85 -4.53 7.06
C LYS A 44 0.78 -3.20 7.83
N ALA A 45 1.05 -3.21 9.14
CA ALA A 45 1.05 -2.00 9.96
C ALA A 45 2.11 -0.96 9.55
N GLU A 46 3.29 -1.41 9.09
CA GLU A 46 4.33 -0.49 8.59
C GLU A 46 3.95 0.03 7.20
N PHE A 47 3.35 -0.81 6.34
CA PHE A 47 2.80 -0.37 5.06
C PHE A 47 1.73 0.72 5.26
N GLU A 48 0.73 0.48 6.11
CA GLU A 48 -0.34 1.44 6.43
C GLU A 48 0.21 2.76 6.98
N LYS A 49 1.23 2.69 7.82
CA LYS A 49 1.93 3.87 8.32
C LYS A 49 2.62 4.65 7.20
N ARG A 50 3.33 4.00 6.27
CA ARG A 50 3.97 4.66 5.12
C ARG A 50 2.96 5.25 4.15
N VAL A 51 1.85 4.55 3.91
CA VAL A 51 0.68 5.08 3.18
C VAL A 51 0.14 6.34 3.85
N GLY A 52 0.04 6.35 5.19
CA GLY A 52 -0.40 7.51 5.96
C GLY A 52 0.51 8.75 5.86
N PHE A 53 1.75 8.57 5.42
CA PHE A 53 2.68 9.67 5.10
C PHE A 53 2.72 10.04 3.61
N SER A 54 1.94 9.36 2.77
CA SER A 54 1.97 9.47 1.31
C SER A 54 0.72 10.16 0.76
N THR A 55 0.83 10.75 -0.44
CA THR A 55 -0.35 11.28 -1.14
C THR A 55 -1.06 10.13 -1.85
N CYS A 56 -2.32 9.88 -1.49
CA CYS A 56 -3.10 8.75 -1.97
C CYS A 56 -4.46 9.20 -2.52
N PHE A 57 -5.03 8.38 -3.40
CA PHE A 57 -6.40 8.50 -3.90
C PHE A 57 -7.13 7.16 -3.84
N TYR A 58 -8.45 7.19 -3.70
CA TYR A 58 -9.29 6.00 -3.67
C TYR A 58 -10.15 5.94 -4.92
N VAL A 59 -10.06 4.83 -5.66
CA VAL A 59 -10.85 4.57 -6.87
C VAL A 59 -12.03 3.65 -6.51
N PRO A 60 -13.24 4.21 -6.26
CA PRO A 60 -14.39 3.42 -5.79
C PRO A 60 -14.86 2.36 -6.78
N GLU A 61 -14.57 2.51 -8.08
CA GLU A 61 -14.93 1.52 -9.12
C GLU A 61 -14.13 0.21 -9.01
N LYS A 62 -12.96 0.25 -8.36
CA LYS A 62 -12.11 -0.93 -8.12
C LYS A 62 -12.28 -1.53 -6.73
N ALA A 63 -12.95 -0.81 -5.82
CA ALA A 63 -13.33 -1.39 -4.54
C ALA A 63 -14.38 -2.50 -4.76
N PRO A 64 -14.34 -3.59 -4.00
CA PRO A 64 -15.35 -4.64 -4.10
C PRO A 64 -16.72 -4.02 -3.83
N LYS A 65 -17.68 -4.22 -4.75
CA LYS A 65 -19.04 -3.68 -4.64
C LYS A 65 -19.86 -4.30 -3.50
N ASP A 66 -19.34 -5.36 -2.88
CA ASP A 66 -20.05 -6.16 -1.88
C ASP A 66 -19.35 -6.10 -0.52
N LYS A 67 -19.44 -4.95 0.16
CA LYS A 67 -19.25 -4.87 1.62
C LYS A 67 -20.34 -4.02 2.30
N GLU A 68 -21.51 -3.88 1.68
CA GLU A 68 -22.73 -3.52 2.41
C GLU A 68 -23.28 -4.79 3.07
N LYS A 69 -23.21 -4.82 4.40
CA LYS A 69 -23.88 -5.82 5.24
C LYS A 69 -24.85 -5.11 6.17
#